data_AF-A0A973IRT5-F1
#
_entry.id   AF-A0A973IRT5-F1
#
_cell.length_a   1.000
_cell.length_b   1.000
_cell.length_c   1.000
_cell.angle_alpha   90.00
_cell.angle_beta   90.00
_cell.angle_gamma   90.00
#
_symmetry.space_group_name_H-M   'P 1'
#
loop_
_entity.id
_entity.type
_entity.pdbx_description
1 polymer ?
#
loop_
_entity_poly.entity_id
_entity_poly.type
_entity_poly.pdbx_seq_one_letter_code
_entity_poly.pdbx_strand_id
1 'polypeptide(L)'
;MGKMHGGFPKDGVIDSPLGKTTVDSQGAAVSGVRMDVSRAYAGIPALLQKVIDGEDAASWKEIACKIDYIYDNLDHSLAGSVSLGSVYEATFCYADKAFNGGAYTGPGEVTSDPNSIHAYFDAVSRGAPSLDFTLYVPVGYGSLEGVRIPNVEETEDPGRIFTAHFNGGMEVW
;
A
#
# COMPACT_ATOMS: atom_id res chain seq x y z
N MET A 1 -7.36 -8.97 -33.37
CA MET A 1 -8.35 -9.49 -32.39
C MET A 1 -7.68 -10.66 -31.67
N GLY A 2 -7.26 -10.48 -30.42
CA GLY A 2 -6.64 -11.51 -29.60
C GLY A 2 -6.42 -10.98 -28.19
N LYS A 3 -7.32 -11.34 -27.27
CA LYS A 3 -7.24 -10.96 -25.85
C LYS A 3 -6.13 -11.78 -25.19
N MET A 4 -5.20 -11.14 -24.48
CA MET A 4 -4.33 -11.83 -23.52
C MET A 4 -4.91 -11.64 -22.12
N HIS A 5 -5.52 -12.69 -21.58
CA HIS A 5 -5.72 -12.87 -20.15
C HIS A 5 -4.39 -13.41 -19.59
N GLY A 6 -3.69 -12.64 -18.77
CA GLY A 6 -2.49 -13.10 -18.06
C GLY A 6 -2.83 -13.41 -16.61
N GLY A 7 -3.18 -14.65 -16.30
CA GLY A 7 -3.23 -15.15 -14.92
C GLY A 7 -1.83 -15.55 -14.45
N PHE A 8 -1.57 -15.40 -13.15
CA PHE A 8 -0.27 -15.66 -12.53
C PHE A 8 0.16 -17.14 -12.63
N PRO A 9 1.43 -17.43 -12.94
CA PRO A 9 1.93 -18.80 -12.97
C PRO A 9 2.13 -19.32 -11.54
N LYS A 10 1.40 -20.37 -11.17
CA LYS A 10 1.29 -20.88 -9.80
C LYS A 10 2.38 -21.86 -9.35
N ASP A 11 3.47 -22.05 -10.09
CA ASP A 11 4.41 -23.17 -9.81
C ASP A 11 5.90 -22.87 -10.11
N GLY A 12 6.36 -21.65 -9.84
CA GLY A 12 7.77 -21.28 -10.03
C GLY A 12 8.72 -21.93 -9.01
N VAL A 13 9.90 -22.37 -9.43
CA VAL A 13 10.99 -22.79 -8.52
C VAL A 13 11.96 -21.62 -8.37
N ILE A 14 12.10 -21.08 -7.15
CA ILE A 14 13.11 -20.07 -6.85
C ILE A 14 14.41 -20.78 -6.47
N ASP A 15 15.50 -20.41 -7.13
CA ASP A 15 16.85 -20.82 -6.79
C ASP A 15 17.56 -19.67 -6.05
N SER A 16 17.91 -19.90 -4.79
CA SER A 16 18.56 -18.89 -3.93
C SER A 16 19.78 -19.49 -3.23
N PRO A 17 20.67 -18.65 -2.65
CA PRO A 17 21.81 -19.13 -1.85
C PRO A 17 21.44 -20.00 -0.64
N LEU A 18 20.16 -19.99 -0.22
CA LEU A 18 19.62 -20.81 0.86
C LEU A 18 19.03 -22.15 0.36
N GLY A 19 19.08 -22.41 -0.94
CA GLY A 19 18.54 -23.60 -1.60
C GLY A 19 17.41 -23.29 -2.58
N LYS A 20 17.01 -24.33 -3.32
CA LYS A 20 15.88 -24.30 -4.25
C LYS A 20 14.59 -24.58 -3.51
N THR A 21 13.64 -23.66 -3.55
CA THR A 21 12.30 -23.86 -2.99
C THR A 21 11.24 -23.57 -4.05
N THR A 22 10.19 -24.37 -4.08
CA THR A 22 8.98 -24.05 -4.85
C THR A 22 8.31 -22.85 -4.20
N VAL A 23 7.90 -21.86 -5.02
CA VAL A 23 7.09 -20.73 -4.57
C VAL A 23 5.83 -21.30 -3.95
N ASP A 24 5.58 -20.93 -2.69
CA ASP A 24 4.30 -21.16 -2.07
C ASP A 24 3.24 -20.37 -2.85
N SER A 25 2.44 -21.08 -3.63
CA SER A 25 1.30 -20.55 -4.37
C SER A 25 -0.03 -20.70 -3.62
N GLN A 26 0.05 -21.13 -2.35
CA GLN A 26 -1.07 -21.36 -1.44
C GLN A 26 -1.16 -20.27 -0.36
N GLY A 27 -0.05 -19.59 -0.03
CA GLY A 27 0.02 -18.53 0.98
C GLY A 27 -0.52 -17.19 0.49
N ALA A 28 -1.41 -16.57 1.27
CA ALA A 28 -1.98 -15.26 0.96
C ALA A 28 -0.96 -14.12 1.20
N ALA A 29 -0.94 -13.12 0.32
CA ALA A 29 -0.23 -11.87 0.57
C ALA A 29 -0.76 -11.24 1.88
N VAL A 30 0.13 -10.95 2.81
CA VAL A 30 -0.22 -10.32 4.10
C VAL A 30 -0.08 -8.81 3.94
N SER A 31 -1.21 -8.10 4.01
CA SER A 31 -1.31 -6.65 4.06
C SER A 31 -1.92 -6.21 5.39
N GLY A 32 -1.65 -4.99 5.83
CA GLY A 32 -2.12 -4.48 7.11
C GLY A 32 -2.45 -2.99 7.06
N VAL A 33 -3.56 -2.62 7.70
CA VAL A 33 -4.00 -1.23 7.83
C VAL A 33 -4.15 -0.90 9.31
N ARG A 34 -3.60 0.25 9.73
CA ARG A 34 -3.71 0.72 11.10
C ARG A 34 -5.04 1.45 11.28
N MET A 35 -5.87 0.94 12.18
CA MET A 35 -7.21 1.48 12.44
C MET A 35 -7.29 2.26 13.76
N ASP A 36 -8.13 3.30 13.78
CA ASP A 36 -8.51 4.00 15.00
C ASP A 36 -9.55 3.16 15.78
N VAL A 37 -9.15 2.74 16.99
CA VAL A 37 -9.96 1.89 17.88
C VAL A 37 -11.30 2.55 18.25
N SER A 38 -11.32 3.88 18.40
CA SER A 38 -12.53 4.64 18.74
C SER A 38 -13.56 4.64 17.61
N ARG A 39 -13.09 4.59 16.36
CA ARG A 39 -13.91 4.56 15.14
C ARG A 39 -14.24 3.15 14.67
N ALA A 40 -13.54 2.14 15.19
CA ALA A 40 -13.76 0.73 14.86
C ALA A 40 -14.67 0.04 15.89
N TYR A 41 -14.09 -0.61 16.90
CA TYR A 41 -14.83 -1.52 17.76
C TYR A 41 -15.00 -1.05 19.22
N ALA A 42 -14.37 0.06 19.61
CA ALA A 42 -14.59 0.58 20.96
C ALA A 42 -16.03 1.05 21.17
N GLY A 43 -16.57 0.71 22.34
CA GLY A 43 -17.91 1.13 22.78
C GLY A 43 -19.08 0.32 22.21
N ILE A 44 -18.83 -0.66 21.33
CA ILE A 44 -19.89 -1.47 20.69
C ILE A 44 -20.82 -2.15 21.70
N PRO A 45 -20.36 -2.77 22.81
CA PRO A 45 -21.27 -3.41 23.76
C PRO A 45 -22.31 -2.44 24.35
N ALA A 46 -21.92 -1.21 24.66
CA ALA A 46 -22.82 -0.19 25.22
C ALA A 46 -23.81 0.34 24.18
N LEU A 47 -23.37 0.51 22.93
CA LEU A 47 -24.24 0.89 21.81
C LEU A 47 -25.26 -0.22 21.52
N LEU A 48 -24.81 -1.48 21.48
CA LEU A 48 -25.66 -2.63 21.22
C LEU A 48 -26.73 -2.79 22.32
N GLN A 49 -26.35 -2.58 23.58
CA GLN A 49 -27.29 -2.58 24.69
C GLN A 49 -28.40 -1.54 24.50
N LYS A 50 -28.07 -0.31 24.10
CA LYS A 50 -29.07 0.74 23.83
C LYS A 50 -30.04 0.38 22.69
N VAL A 51 -29.54 -0.29 21.66
CA VAL A 51 -30.38 -0.78 20.55
C VAL A 51 -31.32 -1.88 21.03
N ILE A 52 -30.84 -2.83 21.81
CA ILE A 52 -31.65 -3.96 22.30
C ILE A 52 -32.69 -3.49 23.32
N ASP A 53 -32.27 -2.68 24.30
CA ASP A 53 -33.12 -2.31 25.42
C ASP A 53 -34.11 -1.18 25.06
N GLY A 54 -33.80 -0.37 24.05
CA GLY A 54 -34.54 0.86 23.76
C GLY A 54 -34.80 1.17 22.29
N GLU A 55 -34.49 0.26 21.36
CA GLU A 55 -34.62 0.47 19.91
C GLU A 55 -33.95 1.77 19.42
N ASP A 56 -32.84 2.17 20.05
CA ASP A 56 -32.20 3.46 19.80
C ASP A 56 -31.57 3.52 18.39
N ALA A 57 -32.28 4.17 17.47
CA ALA A 57 -31.86 4.34 16.09
C ALA A 57 -30.54 5.10 15.95
N ALA A 58 -30.19 5.98 16.90
CA ALA A 58 -28.92 6.70 16.89
C ALA A 58 -27.74 5.76 17.16
N SER A 59 -27.84 4.91 18.19
CA SER A 59 -26.84 3.88 18.48
C SER A 59 -26.71 2.87 17.34
N TRP A 60 -27.82 2.51 16.69
CA TRP A 60 -27.79 1.64 15.50
C TRP A 60 -26.99 2.29 14.34
N LYS A 61 -27.24 3.57 14.07
CA LYS A 61 -26.50 4.33 13.06
C LYS A 61 -25.01 4.41 13.39
N GLU A 62 -24.65 4.61 14.65
CA GLU A 62 -23.24 4.66 15.07
C GLU A 62 -22.54 3.30 14.89
N ILE A 63 -23.22 2.19 15.20
CA ILE A 63 -22.72 0.84 14.93
C ILE A 63 -22.50 0.64 13.41
N ALA A 64 -23.45 1.07 12.57
CA ALA A 64 -23.32 0.98 11.12
C ALA A 64 -22.09 1.77 10.61
N CYS A 65 -21.90 3.01 11.06
CA CYS A 65 -20.73 3.81 10.67
C CYS A 65 -19.40 3.18 11.10
N LYS A 66 -19.37 2.49 12.25
CA LYS A 66 -18.20 1.74 12.72
C LYS A 66 -17.91 0.52 11.85
N ILE A 67 -18.96 -0.17 11.38
CA ILE A 67 -18.85 -1.30 10.44
C ILE A 67 -18.32 -0.81 9.09
N ASP A 68 -18.89 0.27 8.55
CA ASP A 68 -18.44 0.86 7.29
C ASP A 68 -16.95 1.23 7.36
N TYR A 69 -16.52 1.88 8.46
CA TYR A 69 -15.11 2.19 8.69
C TYR A 69 -14.22 0.94 8.68
N ILE A 70 -14.66 -0.19 9.26
CA ILE A 70 -13.89 -1.44 9.21
C ILE A 70 -13.76 -1.94 7.77
N TYR A 71 -14.84 -1.93 6.99
CA TYR A 71 -14.81 -2.37 5.59
C TYR A 71 -13.93 -1.47 4.72
N ASP A 72 -13.97 -0.15 4.90
CA ASP A 72 -13.07 0.76 4.18
C ASP A 72 -11.59 0.42 4.45
N ASN A 73 -11.23 0.14 5.69
CA ASN A 73 -9.85 -0.25 6.04
C ASN A 73 -9.48 -1.65 5.54
N LEU A 74 -10.44 -2.57 5.47
CA LEU A 74 -10.22 -3.89 4.86
C LEU A 74 -10.03 -3.78 3.35
N ASP A 75 -10.78 -2.90 2.68
CA ASP A 75 -10.60 -2.64 1.25
C ASP A 75 -9.21 -2.07 0.97
N HIS A 76 -8.72 -1.13 1.79
CA HIS A 76 -7.34 -0.65 1.71
C HIS A 76 -6.30 -1.76 1.93
N SER A 77 -6.60 -2.75 2.77
CA SER A 77 -5.70 -3.86 3.05
C SER A 77 -5.71 -4.92 1.93
N LEU A 78 -6.91 -5.23 1.41
CA LEU A 78 -7.15 -6.36 0.51
C LEU A 78 -7.12 -5.99 -0.97
N ALA A 79 -7.19 -4.70 -1.32
CA ALA A 79 -6.87 -4.24 -2.65
C ALA A 79 -5.36 -4.48 -2.88
N GLY A 80 -5.02 -5.50 -3.67
CA GLY A 80 -3.64 -5.86 -4.07
C GLY A 80 -2.93 -4.80 -4.93
N SER A 81 -3.22 -3.53 -4.71
CA SER A 81 -2.63 -2.35 -5.31
C SER A 81 -2.04 -1.51 -4.19
N VAL A 82 -0.81 -1.03 -4.38
CA VAL A 82 -0.22 0.01 -3.53
C VAL A 82 -1.19 1.21 -3.48
N SER A 83 -1.89 1.37 -2.36
CA SER A 83 -3.06 2.27 -2.21
C SER A 83 -2.68 3.60 -1.54
N LEU A 84 -3.56 4.61 -1.72
CA LEU A 84 -3.49 6.03 -1.30
C LEU A 84 -3.39 6.36 0.19
N GLY A 85 -2.87 5.41 0.97
CA GLY A 85 -2.46 5.58 2.37
C GLY A 85 -1.16 4.85 2.73
N SER A 86 -0.44 4.31 1.76
CA SER A 86 0.84 3.61 1.99
C SER A 86 2.01 4.60 2.11
N VAL A 87 3.06 4.20 2.85
CA VAL A 87 4.32 4.97 2.96
C VAL A 87 4.96 5.13 1.58
N TYR A 88 4.79 4.16 0.68
CA TYR A 88 5.24 4.27 -0.70
C TYR A 88 4.55 5.40 -1.45
N GLU A 89 3.24 5.51 -1.33
CA GLU A 89 2.55 6.57 -2.04
C GLU A 89 2.89 7.96 -1.48
N ALA A 90 2.94 8.10 -0.16
CA ALA A 90 3.31 9.37 0.46
C ALA A 90 4.69 9.85 -0.03
N THR A 91 5.64 8.92 -0.14
CA THR A 91 7.00 9.22 -0.61
C THR A 91 7.03 9.48 -2.12
N PHE A 92 6.31 8.71 -2.92
CA PHE A 92 6.11 8.97 -4.35
C PHE A 92 5.49 10.35 -4.62
N CYS A 93 4.40 10.69 -3.93
CA CYS A 93 3.69 11.95 -4.12
C CYS A 93 4.55 13.15 -3.73
N TYR A 94 5.29 13.03 -2.61
CA TYR A 94 6.24 14.06 -2.21
C TYR A 94 7.34 14.21 -3.26
N ALA A 95 7.97 13.12 -3.69
CA ALA A 95 9.06 13.16 -4.66
C ALA A 95 8.63 13.77 -6.01
N ASP A 96 7.45 13.37 -6.50
CA ASP A 96 6.92 13.89 -7.76
C ASP A 96 6.64 15.40 -7.67
N LYS A 97 5.99 15.86 -6.59
CA LYS A 97 5.62 17.28 -6.43
C LYS A 97 6.84 18.16 -6.12
N ALA A 98 7.74 17.70 -5.26
CA ALA A 98 8.89 18.49 -4.80
C ALA A 98 10.02 18.56 -5.82
N PHE A 99 10.29 17.46 -6.54
CA PHE A 99 11.48 17.34 -7.39
C PHE A 99 11.17 17.14 -8.88
N ASN A 100 9.93 16.80 -9.24
CA ASN A 100 9.53 16.54 -10.63
C ASN A 100 8.35 17.41 -11.11
N GLY A 101 7.98 18.44 -10.34
CA GLY A 101 6.95 19.41 -10.70
C GLY A 101 5.52 18.84 -10.76
N GLY A 102 5.29 17.68 -10.15
CA GLY A 102 3.98 17.02 -10.13
C GLY A 102 3.57 16.41 -11.47
N ALA A 103 4.53 15.91 -12.27
CA ALA A 103 4.25 15.41 -13.61
C ALA A 103 3.32 14.20 -13.64
N TYR A 104 3.29 13.41 -12.56
CA TYR A 104 2.40 12.25 -12.43
C TYR A 104 1.16 12.56 -11.59
N THR A 105 1.35 13.27 -10.47
CA THR A 105 0.33 13.51 -9.44
C THR A 105 -0.43 14.82 -9.62
N GLY A 106 -0.02 15.66 -10.56
CA GLY A 106 -0.60 16.98 -10.81
C GLY A 106 -0.03 18.07 -9.89
N PRO A 107 0.12 19.32 -10.39
CA PRO A 107 0.56 20.44 -9.58
C PRO A 107 -0.55 20.92 -8.63
N GLY A 108 -0.43 20.64 -7.33
CA GLY A 108 -1.13 21.39 -6.28
C GLY A 108 -2.36 20.75 -5.61
N GLU A 109 -2.83 19.57 -6.01
CA GLU A 109 -3.93 18.88 -5.30
C GLU A 109 -3.42 17.96 -4.18
N VAL A 110 -4.20 17.81 -3.10
CA VAL A 110 -3.92 16.90 -1.98
C VAL A 110 -4.24 15.44 -2.33
N THR A 111 -5.12 15.23 -3.32
CA THR A 111 -5.55 13.91 -3.79
C THR A 111 -4.86 13.58 -5.10
N SER A 112 -3.91 12.66 -5.07
CA SER A 112 -3.31 12.11 -6.29
C SER A 112 -4.32 11.17 -6.97
N ASP A 113 -4.45 11.23 -8.29
CA ASP A 113 -5.24 10.24 -9.05
C ASP A 113 -4.64 8.84 -8.77
N PRO A 114 -5.43 7.83 -8.36
CA PRO A 114 -4.94 6.46 -8.17
C PRO A 114 -4.21 5.89 -9.41
N ASN A 115 -4.46 6.42 -10.61
CA ASN A 115 -3.73 6.05 -11.82
C ASN A 115 -2.30 6.64 -11.90
N SER A 116 -1.94 7.59 -11.05
CA SER A 116 -0.62 8.27 -11.09
C SER A 116 0.53 7.29 -10.86
N ILE A 117 0.37 6.36 -9.92
CA ILE A 117 1.36 5.31 -9.64
C ILE A 117 1.49 4.38 -10.86
N HIS A 118 0.36 4.00 -11.47
CA HIS A 118 0.38 3.15 -12.66
C HIS A 118 1.08 3.84 -13.85
N ALA A 119 0.82 5.13 -14.05
CA ALA A 119 1.49 5.93 -15.08
C ALA A 119 3.00 6.02 -14.84
N TYR A 120 3.41 6.19 -13.58
CA TYR A 120 4.82 6.19 -13.19
C TYR A 120 5.48 4.82 -13.45
N PHE A 121 4.83 3.74 -13.03
CA PHE A 121 5.37 2.39 -13.21
C PHE A 121 5.51 2.04 -14.69
N ASP A 122 4.51 2.39 -15.51
CA ASP A 122 4.58 2.20 -16.97
C ASP A 122 5.73 3.02 -17.57
N ALA A 123 5.89 4.30 -17.18
CA ALA A 123 6.98 5.14 -17.67
C ALA A 123 8.37 4.57 -17.33
N VAL A 124 8.60 4.18 -16.06
CA VAL A 124 9.86 3.56 -15.63
C VAL A 124 10.10 2.23 -16.34
N SER A 125 9.06 1.41 -16.52
CA SER A 125 9.17 0.14 -17.26
C SER A 125 9.55 0.33 -18.74
N ARG A 126 9.22 1.49 -19.31
CA ARG A 126 9.61 1.91 -20.67
C ARG A 126 10.96 2.62 -20.73
N GLY A 127 11.65 2.75 -19.60
CA GLY A 127 12.99 3.35 -19.50
C GLY A 127 13.00 4.84 -19.18
N ALA A 128 11.90 5.43 -18.70
CA ALA A 128 11.93 6.78 -18.15
C ALA A 128 12.82 6.83 -16.89
N PRO A 129 13.45 7.97 -16.58
CA PRO A 129 14.19 8.14 -15.33
C PRO A 129 13.28 7.95 -14.12
N SER A 130 13.78 7.24 -13.11
CA SER A 130 13.10 7.15 -11.81
C SER A 130 13.09 8.51 -11.11
N LEU A 131 12.05 8.76 -10.32
CA LEU A 131 11.98 9.91 -9.43
C LEU A 131 13.10 9.84 -8.37
N ASP A 132 13.49 10.99 -7.84
CA ASP A 132 14.55 11.10 -6.83
C ASP A 132 14.04 10.78 -5.42
N PHE A 133 13.74 9.50 -5.22
CA PHE A 133 13.49 8.94 -3.90
C PHE A 133 13.92 7.48 -3.78
N THR A 134 14.11 7.01 -2.57
CA THR A 134 14.31 5.59 -2.25
C THR A 134 13.60 5.28 -0.95
N LEU A 135 12.64 4.36 -0.99
CA LEU A 135 11.98 3.80 0.18
C LEU A 135 12.72 2.54 0.60
N TYR A 136 13.16 2.50 1.85
CA TYR A 136 13.82 1.34 2.41
C TYR A 136 12.81 0.43 3.11
N VAL A 137 12.86 -0.85 2.78
CA VAL A 137 11.97 -1.89 3.34
C VAL A 137 12.79 -3.08 3.82
N PRO A 138 12.25 -3.94 4.70
CA PRO A 138 12.94 -5.16 5.08
C PRO A 138 13.19 -6.07 3.87
N VAL A 139 14.21 -6.93 3.97
CA VAL A 139 14.47 -7.97 2.97
C VAL A 139 13.21 -8.81 2.72
N GLY A 140 12.89 -9.02 1.45
CA GLY A 140 11.68 -9.71 0.99
C GLY A 140 10.47 -8.83 0.67
N TYR A 141 10.56 -7.51 0.89
CA TYR A 141 9.44 -6.57 0.66
C TYR A 141 9.66 -5.60 -0.53
N GLY A 142 10.79 -5.68 -1.23
CA GLY A 142 11.14 -4.77 -2.34
C GLY A 142 10.53 -5.17 -3.69
N SER A 143 9.76 -6.24 -3.73
CA SER A 143 9.12 -6.73 -4.95
C SER A 143 7.69 -7.18 -4.67
N LEU A 144 6.83 -6.98 -5.67
CA LEU A 144 5.48 -7.54 -5.71
C LEU A 144 5.46 -8.58 -6.83
N GLU A 145 5.16 -9.84 -6.49
CA GLU A 145 5.12 -10.94 -7.46
C GLU A 145 6.44 -11.12 -8.25
N GLY A 146 7.58 -10.85 -7.60
CA GLY A 146 8.91 -10.91 -8.22
C GLY A 146 9.25 -9.73 -9.13
N VAL A 147 8.30 -8.81 -9.35
CA VAL A 147 8.55 -7.54 -10.03
C VAL A 147 9.05 -6.54 -9.00
N ARG A 148 10.24 -5.99 -9.23
CA ARG A 148 10.78 -4.94 -8.37
C ARG A 148 9.87 -3.73 -8.37
N ILE A 149 9.54 -3.23 -7.18
CA ILE A 149 8.80 -1.99 -7.03
C ILE A 149 9.80 -0.85 -7.31
N PRO A 150 9.49 0.09 -8.23
CA PRO A 150 10.36 1.23 -8.50
C PRO A 150 10.69 1.99 -7.22
N ASN A 151 11.94 2.41 -7.05
CA ASN A 151 12.40 3.22 -5.91
C ASN A 151 12.27 2.54 -4.55
N VAL A 152 12.24 1.21 -4.50
CA VAL A 152 12.30 0.45 -3.25
C VAL A 152 13.62 -0.28 -3.15
N GLU A 153 14.29 -0.14 -2.00
CA GLU A 153 15.51 -0.85 -1.67
C GLU A 153 15.31 -1.70 -0.41
N GLU A 154 15.70 -2.96 -0.49
CA GLU A 154 15.64 -3.86 0.66
C GLU A 154 16.87 -3.64 1.56
N THR A 155 16.66 -3.64 2.88
CA THR A 155 17.73 -3.44 3.84
C THR A 155 17.53 -4.28 5.11
N GLU A 156 18.64 -4.67 5.72
CA GLU A 156 18.68 -5.28 7.06
C GLU A 156 19.00 -4.26 8.16
N ASP A 157 19.33 -3.01 7.80
CA ASP A 157 19.64 -1.94 8.75
C ASP A 157 18.36 -1.47 9.47
N PRO A 158 18.20 -1.73 10.77
CA PRO A 158 17.00 -1.32 11.50
C PRO A 158 16.78 0.19 11.52
N GLY A 159 17.85 0.99 11.36
CA GLY A 159 17.76 2.45 11.29
C GLY A 159 17.27 2.98 9.94
N ARG A 160 17.16 2.13 8.93
CA ARG A 160 16.67 2.48 7.59
C ARG A 160 15.34 1.82 7.24
N ILE A 161 14.93 0.77 7.95
CA ILE A 161 13.65 0.11 7.65
C ILE A 161 12.50 1.11 7.81
N PHE A 162 11.68 1.21 6.76
CA PHE A 162 10.56 2.15 6.63
C PHE A 162 10.94 3.63 6.64
N THR A 163 12.18 3.97 6.26
CA THR A 163 12.58 5.35 5.98
C THR A 163 12.56 5.64 4.49
N ALA A 164 12.42 6.91 4.15
CA ALA A 164 12.50 7.36 2.77
C ALA A 164 13.59 8.42 2.61
N HIS A 165 14.42 8.22 1.59
CA HIS A 165 15.51 9.12 1.26
C HIS A 165 15.15 9.88 -0.01
N PHE A 166 15.36 11.19 0.00
CA PHE A 166 15.10 12.09 -1.13
C PHE A 166 16.34 12.91 -1.45
N ASN A 167 16.37 13.50 -2.64
CA ASN A 167 17.41 14.45 -3.05
C ASN A 167 18.82 13.84 -2.89
N GLY A 168 19.00 12.62 -3.42
CA GLY A 168 20.25 11.85 -3.26
C GLY A 168 20.60 11.45 -1.81
N GLY A 169 19.62 11.43 -0.90
CA GLY A 169 19.80 11.06 0.51
C GLY A 169 20.11 12.22 1.45
N MET A 170 19.99 13.47 0.99
CA MET A 170 20.14 14.65 1.85
C MET A 170 18.92 14.91 2.74
N GLU A 171 17.75 14.43 2.33
CA GLU A 171 16.52 14.50 3.12
C GLU A 171 16.08 13.08 3.45
N VAL A 172 15.82 12.83 4.74
CA VAL A 172 15.39 11.52 5.25
C VAL A 172 14.12 11.72 6.06
N TRP A 173 13.10 10.94 5.74
CA TRP A 173 11.84 10.83 6.47
C TRP A 173 11.80 9.52 7.24
#